data_AF-A0A7W7S209-F1
#
_entry.id   AF-A0A7W7S209-F1
#
_cell.length_a   1.000
_cell.length_b   1.000
_cell.length_c   1.000
_cell.angle_alpha   90.00
_cell.angle_beta   90.00
_cell.angle_gamma   90.00
#
_symmetry.space_group_name_H-M   'P 1'
#
loop_
_entity.id
_entity.type
_entity.pdbx_description
1 polymer ?
#
loop_
_entity_poly.entity_id
_entity_poly.type
_entity_poly.pdbx_seq_one_letter_code
_entity_poly.pdbx_strand_id
1 'polypeptide(L)'
;MDLPPLSDSPASATQLAAALAALGLYGGTNTAAEHAAEALRLGGPEPYRMQLANALLGAVQVEAMLAESAATRPEDLAAAHHQQLATAGVADDVEKLAGFLRWQALRVAGPLRLVAQDPATGPIPLAAAHTAEGLQKLLGIAGTGQVPDVDAVKEGVAEMRAARQCLVDAIDNVDILLEMLSGLSAFLDKD
;
A
#
# COMPACT_ATOMS: atom_id res chain seq x y z
N MET A 1 -6.48 18.47 -15.26
CA MET A 1 -7.65 18.82 -14.43
C MET A 1 -7.11 19.65 -13.28
N ASP A 2 -7.56 20.89 -13.10
CA ASP A 2 -7.14 21.69 -11.96
C ASP A 2 -7.91 21.22 -10.73
N LEU A 3 -7.21 20.56 -9.81
CA LEU A 3 -7.77 20.11 -8.55
C LEU A 3 -7.53 21.19 -7.48
N PRO A 4 -8.48 21.39 -6.55
CA PRO A 4 -8.25 22.30 -5.43
C PRO A 4 -7.06 21.81 -4.58
N PRO A 5 -6.34 22.72 -3.90
CA PRO A 5 -5.25 22.32 -3.02
C PRO A 5 -5.78 21.39 -1.93
N LEU A 6 -5.01 20.35 -1.62
CA LEU A 6 -5.34 19.43 -0.54
C LEU A 6 -5.33 20.18 0.80
N SER A 7 -6.31 19.84 1.65
CA SER A 7 -6.35 20.25 3.04
C SER A 7 -5.36 19.42 3.85
N ASP A 8 -4.59 20.05 4.74
CA ASP A 8 -3.72 19.35 5.71
C ASP A 8 -4.53 18.59 6.77
N SER A 9 -5.83 18.86 6.89
CA SER A 9 -6.74 18.14 7.79
C SER A 9 -7.49 17.03 7.06
N PRO A 10 -7.53 15.79 7.61
CA PRO A 10 -8.32 14.71 7.04
C PRO A 10 -9.82 15.04 7.00
N ALA A 11 -10.50 14.54 5.98
CA ALA A 11 -11.95 14.68 5.83
C ALA A 11 -12.71 14.17 7.07
N SER A 12 -13.86 14.78 7.35
CA SER A 12 -14.74 14.35 8.45
C SER A 12 -15.41 13.02 8.14
N ALA A 13 -15.93 12.33 9.17
CA ALA A 13 -16.71 11.10 8.99
C ALA A 13 -17.90 11.31 8.04
N THR A 14 -18.60 12.44 8.14
CA THR A 14 -19.73 12.79 7.26
C THR A 14 -19.31 12.99 5.81
N GLN A 15 -18.14 13.60 5.56
CA GLN A 15 -17.61 13.76 4.20
C GLN A 15 -17.22 12.40 3.59
N LEU A 16 -16.56 11.54 4.37
CA LEU A 16 -16.17 10.20 3.93
C LEU A 16 -17.39 9.30 3.67
N ALA A 17 -18.39 9.34 4.56
CA ALA A 17 -19.63 8.61 4.39
C ALA A 17 -20.47 9.13 3.22
N ALA A 18 -20.48 10.45 2.96
CA ALA A 18 -21.11 11.01 1.77
C ALA A 18 -20.45 10.51 0.47
N ALA A 19 -19.11 10.43 0.44
CA ALA A 19 -18.38 9.89 -0.71
C ALA A 19 -18.68 8.39 -0.92
N LEU A 20 -18.69 7.60 0.16
CA LEU A 20 -19.10 6.19 0.11
C LEU A 20 -20.56 6.03 -0.34
N ALA A 21 -21.47 6.91 0.10
CA ALA A 21 -22.87 6.92 -0.33
C ALA A 21 -23.01 7.20 -1.83
N ALA A 22 -22.20 8.13 -2.37
CA ALA A 22 -22.17 8.43 -3.79
C ALA A 22 -21.69 7.23 -4.64
N LEU A 23 -20.86 6.36 -4.07
CA LEU A 23 -20.46 5.08 -4.67
C LEU A 23 -21.44 3.93 -4.38
N GLY A 24 -22.54 4.18 -3.66
CA GLY A 24 -23.52 3.16 -3.28
C GLY A 24 -23.05 2.20 -2.18
N LEU A 25 -22.00 2.55 -1.43
CA LEU A 25 -21.34 1.70 -0.43
C LEU A 25 -21.66 2.08 1.03
N TYR A 26 -22.43 3.16 1.24
CA TYR A 26 -22.86 3.58 2.57
C TYR A 26 -24.36 3.37 2.74
N GLY A 27 -24.74 2.43 3.63
CA GLY A 27 -26.15 2.13 3.95
C GLY A 27 -26.74 2.93 5.11
N GLY A 28 -25.93 3.76 5.77
CA GLY A 28 -26.36 4.55 6.92
C GLY A 28 -27.07 5.85 6.53
N THR A 29 -27.54 6.59 7.54
CA THR A 29 -28.23 7.89 7.36
C THR A 29 -27.28 9.07 7.19
N ASN A 30 -25.99 8.88 7.47
CA ASN A 30 -24.93 9.90 7.37
C ASN A 30 -25.21 11.11 8.28
N THR A 31 -25.63 10.84 9.52
CA THR A 31 -25.93 11.87 10.53
C THR A 31 -24.82 11.96 11.58
N ALA A 32 -24.67 13.13 12.21
CA ALA A 32 -23.68 13.32 13.28
C ALA A 32 -23.90 12.36 14.46
N ALA A 33 -25.16 12.06 14.80
CA ALA A 33 -25.50 11.15 15.90
C ALA A 33 -25.07 9.70 15.59
N GLU A 34 -25.26 9.25 14.35
CA GLU A 34 -24.81 7.94 13.90
C GLU A 34 -23.27 7.83 13.98
N HIS A 35 -22.56 8.82 13.46
CA HIS A 35 -21.10 8.85 13.52
C HIS A 35 -20.56 8.92 14.95
N ALA A 36 -21.22 9.65 15.86
CA ALA A 36 -20.83 9.71 17.25
C ALA A 36 -21.02 8.35 17.96
N ALA A 37 -22.12 7.66 17.69
CA ALA A 37 -22.38 6.33 18.22
C ALA A 37 -21.35 5.30 17.72
N GLU A 38 -21.03 5.34 16.43
CA GLU A 38 -20.08 4.40 15.82
C GLU A 38 -18.63 4.70 16.25
N ALA A 39 -18.27 5.97 16.37
CA ALA A 39 -17.01 6.39 16.96
C ALA A 39 -16.85 5.84 18.39
N LEU A 40 -17.89 5.92 19.22
CA LEU A 40 -17.86 5.37 20.57
C LEU A 40 -17.64 3.85 20.56
N ARG A 41 -18.32 3.12 19.67
CA ARG A 41 -18.18 1.67 19.50
C ARG A 41 -16.77 1.24 19.11
N LEU A 42 -16.09 2.05 18.30
CA LEU A 42 -14.76 1.77 17.74
C LEU A 42 -13.59 2.33 18.57
N GLY A 43 -13.86 2.87 19.76
CA GLY A 43 -12.83 3.40 20.65
C GLY A 43 -12.41 4.84 20.36
N GLY A 44 -13.17 5.57 19.54
CA GLY A 44 -13.06 7.01 19.36
C GLY A 44 -13.29 7.49 17.92
N PRO A 45 -13.32 8.82 17.70
CA PRO A 45 -13.49 9.41 16.37
C PRO A 45 -12.38 9.04 15.40
N GLU A 46 -11.14 8.92 15.87
CA GLU A 46 -9.97 8.66 15.01
C GLU A 46 -9.94 7.24 14.42
N PRO A 47 -10.06 6.16 15.22
CA PRO A 47 -10.19 4.82 14.66
C PRO A 47 -11.37 4.67 13.69
N TYR A 48 -12.51 5.31 14.00
CA TYR A 48 -13.67 5.28 13.13
C TYR A 48 -13.42 5.99 11.80
N ARG A 49 -12.86 7.21 11.84
CA ARG A 49 -12.49 7.95 10.64
C ARG A 49 -11.48 7.19 9.80
N MET A 50 -10.49 6.57 10.43
CA MET A 50 -9.51 5.73 9.75
C MET A 50 -10.18 4.55 9.02
N GLN A 51 -11.16 3.87 9.63
CA GLN A 51 -11.91 2.79 8.96
C GLN A 51 -12.71 3.31 7.77
N LEU A 52 -13.43 4.42 7.90
CA LEU A 52 -14.18 5.03 6.78
C LEU A 52 -13.25 5.44 5.64
N ALA A 53 -12.12 6.07 5.94
CA ALA A 53 -11.14 6.48 4.93
C ALA A 53 -10.56 5.26 4.19
N ASN A 54 -10.28 4.17 4.90
CA ASN A 54 -9.78 2.93 4.29
C ASN A 54 -10.86 2.19 3.48
N ALA A 55 -12.13 2.26 3.89
CA ALA A 55 -13.23 1.74 3.09
C ALA A 55 -13.38 2.51 1.77
N LEU A 56 -13.34 3.84 1.82
CA LEU A 56 -13.39 4.68 0.63
C LEU A 56 -12.18 4.44 -0.27
N LEU A 57 -10.98 4.37 0.30
CA LEU A 57 -9.76 4.04 -0.42
C LEU A 57 -9.89 2.71 -1.18
N GLY A 58 -10.34 1.65 -0.51
CA GLY A 58 -10.53 0.35 -1.14
C GLY A 58 -11.52 0.40 -2.31
N ALA A 59 -12.64 1.12 -2.13
CA ALA A 59 -13.63 1.32 -3.19
C ALA A 59 -13.03 2.02 -4.42
N VAL A 60 -12.35 3.16 -4.23
CA VAL A 60 -11.78 3.91 -5.35
C VAL A 60 -10.60 3.19 -6.00
N GLN A 61 -9.87 2.35 -5.25
CA GLN A 61 -8.82 1.49 -5.81
C GLN A 61 -9.40 0.42 -6.74
N VAL A 62 -10.55 -0.17 -6.38
CA VAL A 62 -11.25 -1.12 -7.26
C VAL A 62 -11.76 -0.42 -8.52
N GLU A 63 -12.36 0.76 -8.39
CA GLU A 63 -12.79 1.56 -9.55
C GLU A 63 -11.61 1.91 -10.48
N ALA A 64 -10.46 2.33 -9.91
CA ALA A 64 -9.27 2.61 -10.69
C ALA A 64 -8.76 1.36 -11.44
N MET A 65 -8.67 0.21 -10.76
CA MET A 65 -8.27 -1.06 -11.37
C MET A 65 -9.20 -1.47 -12.52
N LEU A 66 -10.51 -1.31 -12.36
CA LEU A 66 -11.49 -1.60 -13.40
C LEU A 66 -11.36 -0.63 -14.58
N ALA A 67 -11.18 0.66 -14.33
CA ALA A 67 -10.97 1.66 -15.37
C ALA A 67 -9.66 1.43 -16.15
N GLU A 68 -8.57 1.08 -15.46
CA GLU A 68 -7.27 0.77 -16.05
C GLU A 68 -7.30 -0.48 -16.92
N SER A 69 -8.15 -1.46 -16.60
CA SER A 69 -8.33 -2.67 -17.42
C SER A 69 -8.86 -2.38 -18.83
N ALA A 70 -9.48 -1.21 -19.04
CA ALA A 70 -9.95 -0.74 -20.34
C ALA A 70 -8.88 0.05 -21.13
N ALA A 71 -7.70 0.29 -20.55
CA ALA A 71 -6.63 1.01 -21.24
C ALA A 71 -6.13 0.21 -22.44
N THR A 72 -6.02 0.87 -23.60
CA THR A 72 -5.58 0.23 -24.84
C THR A 72 -4.13 0.54 -25.20
N ARG A 73 -3.51 1.51 -24.52
CA ARG A 73 -2.15 1.96 -24.80
C ARG A 73 -1.36 2.20 -23.50
N PRO A 74 -0.04 1.93 -23.48
CA PRO A 74 0.79 2.15 -22.29
C PRO A 74 0.80 3.59 -21.78
N GLU A 75 0.69 4.58 -22.66
CA GLU A 75 0.63 6.00 -22.30
C GLU A 75 -0.62 6.38 -21.50
N ASP A 76 -1.73 5.67 -21.69
CA ASP A 76 -2.98 5.93 -20.97
C ASP A 76 -2.83 5.52 -19.49
N LEU A 77 -2.16 4.39 -19.24
CA LEU A 77 -1.81 3.93 -17.89
C LEU A 77 -0.82 4.89 -17.22
N ALA A 78 0.22 5.32 -17.94
CA ALA A 78 1.18 6.29 -17.41
C ALA A 78 0.50 7.61 -17.00
N ALA A 79 -0.44 8.10 -17.82
CA ALA A 79 -1.21 9.29 -17.51
C ALA A 79 -2.13 9.11 -16.29
N ALA A 80 -2.79 7.95 -16.16
CA ALA A 80 -3.63 7.61 -15.01
C ALA A 80 -2.82 7.55 -13.71
N HIS A 81 -1.67 6.86 -13.72
CA HIS A 81 -0.77 6.81 -12.57
C HIS A 81 -0.24 8.20 -12.20
N HIS A 82 0.13 9.02 -13.19
CA HIS A 82 0.56 10.39 -12.92
C HIS A 82 -0.57 11.23 -12.30
N GLN A 83 -1.81 11.07 -12.77
CA GLN A 83 -2.97 11.74 -12.19
C GLN A 83 -3.19 11.34 -10.73
N GLN A 84 -2.94 10.08 -10.34
CA GLN A 84 -3.00 9.67 -8.93
C GLN A 84 -1.99 10.46 -8.08
N LEU A 85 -0.75 10.58 -8.54
CA LEU A 85 0.31 11.32 -7.82
C LEU A 85 0.00 12.82 -7.74
N ALA A 86 -0.51 13.40 -8.82
CA ALA A 86 -0.92 14.80 -8.85
C ALA A 86 -2.10 15.06 -7.88
N THR A 87 -3.12 14.20 -7.90
CA THR A 87 -4.27 14.28 -6.99
C THR A 87 -3.86 14.10 -5.53
N ALA A 88 -2.89 13.23 -5.26
CA ALA A 88 -2.33 13.05 -3.93
C ALA A 88 -1.43 14.21 -3.47
N GLY A 89 -1.13 15.18 -4.35
CA GLY A 89 -0.27 16.32 -4.04
C GLY A 89 1.20 15.95 -3.81
N VAL A 90 1.65 14.85 -4.43
CA VAL A 90 3.00 14.29 -4.22
C VAL A 90 3.86 14.27 -5.48
N ALA A 91 3.32 14.62 -6.65
CA ALA A 91 4.02 14.49 -7.93
C ALA A 91 5.31 15.31 -8.03
N ASP A 92 5.35 16.48 -7.39
CA ASP A 92 6.43 17.47 -7.55
C ASP A 92 7.39 17.54 -6.33
N ASP A 93 7.22 16.64 -5.36
CA ASP A 93 7.98 16.63 -4.10
C ASP A 93 8.47 15.21 -3.80
N VAL A 94 9.78 14.99 -3.89
CA VAL A 94 10.40 13.67 -3.74
C VAL A 94 10.18 13.08 -2.35
N GLU A 95 10.18 13.90 -1.29
CA GLU A 95 9.95 13.44 0.07
C GLU A 95 8.50 12.95 0.23
N LYS A 96 7.53 13.75 -0.28
CA LYS A 96 6.11 13.35 -0.26
C LYS A 96 5.84 12.14 -1.14
N LEU A 97 6.47 12.07 -2.32
CA LEU A 97 6.38 10.92 -3.22
C LEU A 97 6.90 9.66 -2.54
N ALA A 98 8.08 9.73 -1.93
CA ALA A 98 8.68 8.63 -1.20
C ALA A 98 7.79 8.17 -0.03
N GLY A 99 7.23 9.12 0.73
CA GLY A 99 6.27 8.83 1.80
C GLY A 99 4.99 8.15 1.30
N PHE A 100 4.43 8.62 0.19
CA PHE A 100 3.23 8.05 -0.42
C PHE A 100 3.46 6.63 -0.96
N LEU A 101 4.55 6.41 -1.70
CA LEU A 101 4.93 5.09 -2.20
C LEU A 101 5.27 4.12 -1.06
N ARG A 102 5.93 4.59 0.00
CA ARG A 102 6.21 3.80 1.20
C ARG A 102 4.90 3.34 1.85
N TRP A 103 3.93 4.24 1.98
CA TRP A 103 2.60 3.91 2.49
C TRP A 103 1.90 2.87 1.60
N GLN A 104 1.98 2.97 0.27
CA GLN A 104 1.42 1.96 -0.64
C GLN A 104 2.10 0.59 -0.46
N ALA A 105 3.43 0.55 -0.41
CA ALA A 105 4.19 -0.69 -0.24
C ALA A 105 3.86 -1.41 1.08
N LEU A 106 3.69 -0.68 2.19
CA LEU A 106 3.28 -1.26 3.48
C LEU A 106 1.93 -1.98 3.44
N ARG A 107 1.00 -1.51 2.60
CA ARG A 107 -0.33 -2.13 2.44
C ARG A 107 -0.30 -3.45 1.67
N VAL A 108 0.78 -3.72 0.94
CA VAL A 108 0.98 -4.99 0.23
C VAL A 108 1.50 -6.06 1.20
N ALA A 109 2.45 -5.72 2.07
CA ALA A 109 3.11 -6.70 2.94
C ALA A 109 2.15 -7.41 3.92
N GLY A 110 1.29 -6.66 4.62
CA GLY A 110 0.41 -7.21 5.66
C GLY A 110 -0.51 -8.34 5.18
N PRO A 111 -1.35 -8.13 4.14
CA PRO A 111 -2.19 -9.18 3.58
C PRO A 111 -1.40 -10.39 3.09
N LEU A 112 -0.25 -10.18 2.44
CA LEU A 112 0.58 -11.28 1.94
C LEU A 112 1.17 -12.13 3.07
N ARG A 113 1.51 -11.53 4.21
CA ARG A 113 1.91 -12.28 5.41
C ARG A 113 0.76 -13.12 5.97
N LEU A 114 -0.48 -12.64 5.91
CA LEU A 114 -1.65 -13.42 6.32
C LEU A 114 -1.86 -14.61 5.37
N VAL A 115 -1.74 -14.40 4.06
CA VAL A 115 -1.82 -15.49 3.06
C VAL A 115 -0.73 -16.54 3.31
N ALA A 116 0.51 -16.09 3.60
CA ALA A 116 1.63 -16.98 3.89
C ALA A 116 1.46 -17.84 5.16
N GLN A 117 0.46 -17.59 6.01
CA GLN A 117 0.15 -18.45 7.15
C GLN A 117 -0.52 -19.77 6.72
N ASP A 118 -1.10 -19.82 5.51
CA ASP A 118 -1.65 -21.05 4.93
C ASP A 118 -0.55 -21.83 4.19
N PRO A 119 -0.16 -23.03 4.67
CA PRO A 119 0.86 -23.86 4.02
C PRO A 119 0.53 -24.21 2.56
N ALA A 120 -0.74 -24.19 2.15
CA ALA A 120 -1.14 -24.50 0.77
C ALA A 120 -0.69 -23.43 -0.24
N THR A 121 -0.30 -22.25 0.22
CA THR A 121 0.06 -21.11 -0.65
C THR A 121 1.54 -21.08 -1.04
N GLY A 122 2.37 -21.93 -0.43
CA GLY A 122 3.81 -22.00 -0.70
C GLY A 122 4.58 -20.74 -0.25
N PRO A 123 5.86 -20.60 -0.66
CA PRO A 123 6.74 -19.55 -0.13
C PRO A 123 6.59 -18.19 -0.83
N ILE A 124 5.88 -18.11 -1.97
CA ILE A 124 5.81 -16.89 -2.80
C ILE A 124 5.09 -15.72 -2.12
N PRO A 125 3.95 -15.90 -1.43
CA PRO A 125 3.33 -14.79 -0.70
C PRO A 125 4.27 -14.18 0.33
N LEU A 126 5.07 -15.01 1.03
CA LEU A 126 6.04 -14.51 1.99
C LEU A 126 7.19 -13.76 1.30
N ALA A 127 7.70 -14.27 0.18
CA ALA A 127 8.71 -13.58 -0.62
C ALA A 127 8.25 -12.18 -1.07
N ALA A 128 7.02 -12.09 -1.57
CA ALA A 128 6.40 -10.84 -1.99
C ALA A 128 6.19 -9.87 -0.81
N ALA A 129 5.80 -10.37 0.37
CA ALA A 129 5.70 -9.55 1.59
C ALA A 129 7.06 -8.97 2.00
N HIS A 130 8.11 -9.78 1.99
CA HIS A 130 9.48 -9.34 2.27
C HIS A 130 9.98 -8.33 1.24
N THR A 131 9.63 -8.49 -0.03
CA THR A 131 9.96 -7.53 -1.09
C THR A 131 9.31 -6.17 -0.83
N ALA A 132 8.01 -6.16 -0.50
CA ALA A 132 7.28 -4.94 -0.16
C ALA A 132 7.87 -4.23 1.08
N GLU A 133 8.31 -4.98 2.08
CA GLU A 133 9.02 -4.44 3.25
C GLU A 133 10.43 -3.92 2.94
N GLY A 134 11.17 -4.58 2.06
CA GLY A 134 12.45 -4.06 1.58
C GLY A 134 12.26 -2.73 0.85
N LEU A 135 11.28 -2.67 -0.06
CA LEU A 135 10.97 -1.48 -0.85
C LEU A 135 10.55 -0.30 0.02
N GLN A 136 9.64 -0.49 0.99
CA GLN A 136 9.19 0.62 1.85
C GLN A 136 10.33 1.21 2.70
N LYS A 137 11.33 0.39 3.09
CA LYS A 137 12.53 0.85 3.79
C LYS A 137 13.42 1.69 2.88
N LEU A 138 13.68 1.20 1.65
CA LEU A 138 14.46 1.94 0.65
C LEU A 138 13.81 3.29 0.30
N LEU A 139 12.49 3.33 0.17
CA LEU A 139 11.74 4.56 -0.06
C LEU A 139 11.87 5.54 1.12
N GLY A 140 11.84 5.03 2.36
CA GLY A 140 12.10 5.85 3.54
C GLY A 140 13.46 6.55 3.49
N ILE A 141 14.51 5.84 3.05
CA ILE A 141 15.86 6.40 2.87
C ILE A 141 15.91 7.39 1.71
N ALA A 142 15.21 7.10 0.60
CA ALA A 142 15.18 8.01 -0.55
C ALA A 142 14.53 9.36 -0.23
N GLY A 143 13.59 9.38 0.73
CA GLY A 143 12.87 10.60 1.14
C GLY A 143 13.65 11.54 2.07
N THR A 144 14.76 11.13 2.71
CA THR A 144 15.41 11.93 3.76
C THR A 144 16.32 13.07 3.27
N GLY A 145 16.47 13.27 1.95
CA GLY A 145 17.28 14.36 1.40
C GLY A 145 18.79 14.28 1.69
N GLN A 146 19.56 15.28 1.23
CA GLN A 146 21.03 15.32 1.31
C GLN A 146 21.60 16.12 2.50
N VAL A 147 21.13 15.97 3.74
CA VAL A 147 21.97 16.37 4.90
C VAL A 147 21.64 15.54 6.15
N PRO A 148 22.33 14.42 6.40
CA PRO A 148 22.19 13.72 7.67
C PRO A 148 23.28 14.19 8.65
N ASP A 149 22.87 14.52 9.87
CA ASP A 149 23.79 14.50 11.02
C ASP A 149 24.20 13.03 11.33
N VAL A 150 25.10 12.84 12.31
CA VAL A 150 25.66 11.52 12.62
C VAL A 150 24.59 10.51 13.04
N ASP A 151 23.52 10.95 13.71
CA ASP A 151 22.48 10.03 14.17
C ASP A 151 21.51 9.68 13.03
N ALA A 152 21.18 10.63 12.17
CA ALA A 152 20.47 10.36 10.91
C ALA A 152 21.25 9.38 9.99
N VAL A 153 22.59 9.45 9.96
CA VAL A 153 23.42 8.47 9.24
C VAL A 153 23.30 7.07 9.86
N LYS A 154 23.37 6.95 11.19
CA LYS A 154 23.25 5.65 11.86
C LYS A 154 21.90 4.99 11.62
N GLU A 155 20.83 5.77 11.72
CA GLU A 155 19.46 5.31 11.45
C GLU A 155 19.31 4.88 9.99
N GLY A 156 19.83 5.68 9.04
CA GLY A 156 19.85 5.33 7.62
C GLY A 156 20.60 4.03 7.34
N VAL A 157 21.78 3.82 7.93
CA VAL A 157 22.54 2.56 7.78
C VAL A 157 21.78 1.37 8.37
N ALA A 158 21.16 1.53 9.54
CA ALA A 158 20.34 0.48 10.15
C ALA A 158 19.16 0.10 9.25
N GLU A 159 18.45 1.09 8.69
CA GLU A 159 17.36 0.85 7.75
C GLU A 159 17.83 0.23 6.44
N MET A 160 18.99 0.63 5.90
CA MET A 160 19.58 -0.01 4.72
C MET A 160 19.89 -1.48 4.96
N ARG A 161 20.43 -1.82 6.14
CA ARG A 161 20.70 -3.22 6.51
C ARG A 161 19.40 -4.02 6.66
N ALA A 162 18.39 -3.43 7.28
CA ALA A 162 17.08 -4.06 7.41
C ALA A 162 16.42 -4.28 6.04
N ALA A 163 16.48 -3.29 5.15
CA ALA A 163 15.99 -3.40 3.77
C ALA A 163 16.68 -4.55 3.02
N ARG A 164 18.02 -4.61 3.12
CA ARG A 164 18.81 -5.68 2.53
C ARG A 164 18.38 -7.05 3.07
N GLN A 165 18.18 -7.18 4.39
CA GLN A 165 17.75 -8.45 4.96
C GLN A 165 16.39 -8.89 4.42
N CYS A 166 15.41 -7.99 4.35
CA CYS A 166 14.11 -8.30 3.73
C CYS A 166 14.27 -8.80 2.29
N LEU A 167 15.13 -8.18 1.48
CA LEU A 167 15.36 -8.61 0.11
C LEU A 167 16.07 -9.98 0.02
N VAL A 168 16.99 -10.27 0.93
CA VAL A 168 17.62 -11.60 1.04
C VAL A 168 16.57 -12.65 1.40
N ASP A 169 15.75 -12.41 2.42
CA ASP A 169 14.68 -13.34 2.81
C ASP A 169 13.69 -13.59 1.66
N ALA A 170 13.42 -12.57 0.83
CA ALA A 170 12.60 -12.72 -0.36
C ALA A 170 13.24 -13.63 -1.41
N ILE A 171 14.54 -13.45 -1.66
CA ILE A 171 15.32 -14.30 -2.59
C ILE A 171 15.35 -15.75 -2.09
N ASP A 172 15.65 -15.96 -0.81
CA ASP A 172 15.72 -17.31 -0.22
C ASP A 172 14.38 -18.06 -0.38
N ASN A 173 13.24 -17.38 -0.20
CA ASN A 173 11.92 -17.96 -0.41
C ASN A 173 11.63 -18.32 -1.88
N VAL A 174 12.13 -17.51 -2.83
CA VAL A 174 12.02 -17.82 -4.27
C VAL A 174 12.90 -19.03 -4.61
N ASP A 175 14.11 -19.09 -4.08
CA ASP A 175 15.06 -20.18 -4.31
C ASP A 175 14.52 -21.51 -3.77
N ILE A 176 13.89 -21.51 -2.59
CA ILE A 176 13.18 -22.70 -2.06
C ILE A 176 12.15 -23.23 -3.06
N LEU A 177 11.33 -22.36 -3.67
CA LEU A 177 10.36 -22.81 -4.66
C LEU A 177 11.04 -23.36 -5.92
N LEU A 178 12.09 -22.68 -6.41
CA LEU A 178 12.83 -23.12 -7.58
C LEU A 178 13.45 -24.51 -7.37
N GLU A 179 14.00 -24.77 -6.19
CA GLU A 179 14.52 -26.10 -5.81
C GLU A 179 13.42 -27.15 -5.79
N MET A 180 12.27 -26.86 -5.18
CA MET A 180 11.11 -27.77 -5.16
C MET A 180 10.61 -28.11 -6.57
N LEU A 181 10.46 -27.10 -7.43
CA LEU A 181 10.01 -27.28 -8.81
C LEU A 181 11.03 -28.03 -9.67
N SER A 182 12.32 -27.75 -9.49
CA SER A 182 13.39 -28.47 -10.19
C SER A 182 13.43 -29.95 -9.80
N GLY A 183 13.26 -30.25 -8.50
CA GLY A 183 13.15 -31.61 -8.00
C GLY A 183 11.94 -32.36 -8.56
N LEU A 184 10.78 -31.70 -8.67
CA LEU A 184 9.58 -32.26 -9.28
C LEU A 184 9.77 -32.54 -10.77
N SER A 185 10.32 -31.58 -11.52
CA SER A 185 10.61 -31.77 -12.96
C SER A 185 11.51 -32.98 -13.19
N ALA A 186 12.59 -33.09 -12.41
CA ALA A 186 13.54 -34.20 -12.52
C ALA A 186 12.95 -35.57 -12.13
N PHE A 187 11.87 -35.59 -11.35
CA PHE A 187 11.10 -36.81 -11.06
C PHE A 187 10.19 -37.17 -12.24
N LEU A 188 9.48 -36.19 -12.79
CA LEU A 188 8.56 -36.38 -13.93
C LEU A 188 9.28 -36.78 -15.22
N ASP A 189 10.51 -36.32 -15.43
CA ASP A 189 11.32 -36.68 -16.62
C ASP A 189 11.92 -38.10 -16.57
N LYS A 190 11.68 -38.86 -15.48
CA LYS A 190 12.19 -40.24 -15.29
C LYS A 190 11.14 -41.33 -15.53
N ASP A 191 9.88 -40.96 -15.77
CA ASP A 191 8.77 -41.86 -16.12
C ASP A 191 8.47 -41.85 -17.63
#